data_AF-A0A3N5YDH2-F1
#
_entry.id   AF-A0A3N5YDH2-F1
#
_cell.length_a   1.000
_cell.length_b   1.000
_cell.length_c   1.000
_cell.angle_alpha   90.00
_cell.angle_beta   90.00
_cell.angle_gamma   90.00
#
_symmetry.space_group_name_H-M   'P 1'
#
loop_
_entity.id
_entity.type
_entity.pdbx_description
1 polymer ?
#
loop_
_entity_poly.entity_id
_entity_poly.type
_entity_poly.pdbx_seq_one_letter_code
_entity_poly.pdbx_strand_id
1 'polypeptide(L)'
;MRALAFARGLAVLAALCLAGSAGWVRAQDVPPDIQLSEAKRLFEAASYEKALATLDALVPVLEARPARDPGTIALLAAAYELRARTRLGVRDPGGARAEFRSLLGVSPGFALAGKAPVRVTAMFEEVRKATVGSMVLNLSPADAALTLDGQPFNAQAGPVPMVAGSHVLAGRRSGFGSASVPFTITPGATIEVVLVLQRMAATVALVTSPPGVEVLVDGVSRGETEAGPVTPPFAGVAEVLGVPAGAVSRPLVLDDVPEGAHTLEFRRTCHVTAERRLEVTSLVDFVLDPVKLERAIASVFADTGSGAASVLLDGEPRGPVPATINDVCEGPHVVEMRSPWGRYVERITARTGEKVVVQGGLRPAIALLGVSGVPDGRPGPDLRVAVEKALAGAGAVMLFVPPAEEVQQALQRESLSPGWLAFDGWRRPIGPAAAAITPGARLEISRRLGRAFDAQAVAELTARPGGARDEFLLTVLADGSAEPDTIELAPERQASIDAALDRLD
;
A
#
# COMPACT_ATOMS: atom_id res chain seq x y z
N MET A 1 -33.55 52.12 14.56
CA MET A 1 -32.80 52.24 13.30
C MET A 1 -33.21 51.11 12.38
N ARG A 2 -33.70 51.49 11.18
CA ARG A 2 -34.17 50.72 10.01
C ARG A 2 -33.71 49.24 9.97
N ALA A 3 -34.59 48.25 10.16
CA ALA A 3 -35.75 47.78 9.38
C ALA A 3 -35.36 46.95 8.14
N LEU A 4 -35.20 45.65 8.37
CA LEU A 4 -35.30 44.56 7.41
C LEU A 4 -36.75 44.03 7.39
N ALA A 5 -37.18 43.65 6.18
CA ALA A 5 -37.82 42.36 5.88
C ALA A 5 -39.24 42.37 5.26
N PHE A 6 -39.32 41.46 4.28
CA PHE A 6 -40.45 40.68 3.77
C PHE A 6 -41.44 41.25 2.73
N ALA A 7 -41.32 40.63 1.55
CA ALA A 7 -42.34 40.05 0.67
C ALA A 7 -43.43 40.95 0.08
N ARG A 8 -43.47 40.93 -1.27
CA ARG A 8 -44.71 40.74 -2.05
C ARG A 8 -44.35 40.25 -3.45
N GLY A 9 -44.94 39.12 -3.83
CA GLY A 9 -44.88 38.62 -5.20
C GLY A 9 -45.75 39.47 -6.13
N LEU A 10 -45.42 39.46 -7.42
CA LEU A 10 -46.40 39.60 -8.50
C LEU A 10 -45.84 38.96 -9.77
N ALA A 11 -46.74 38.28 -10.47
CA ALA A 11 -46.50 37.49 -11.67
C ALA A 11 -46.39 38.34 -12.95
N VAL A 12 -45.55 37.85 -13.86
CA VAL A 12 -45.66 37.81 -15.33
C VAL A 12 -46.01 39.10 -16.09
N LEU A 13 -45.04 39.57 -16.89
CA LEU A 13 -45.33 39.95 -18.28
C LEU A 13 -44.06 39.83 -19.14
N ALA A 14 -44.14 38.94 -20.13
CA ALA A 14 -43.15 38.76 -21.17
C ALA A 14 -43.19 39.95 -22.14
N ALA A 15 -42.02 40.50 -22.46
CA ALA A 15 -41.83 41.36 -23.63
C ALA A 15 -40.58 40.88 -24.36
N LEU A 16 -40.79 40.25 -25.52
CA LEU A 16 -39.77 39.99 -26.52
C LEU A 16 -39.17 41.33 -26.96
N CYS A 17 -37.89 41.55 -26.67
CA CYS A 17 -37.07 42.50 -27.41
C CYS A 17 -36.02 41.71 -28.19
N LEU A 18 -36.29 41.53 -29.49
CA LEU A 18 -35.31 41.18 -30.51
C LEU A 18 -34.29 42.32 -30.60
N ALA A 19 -33.18 42.20 -29.87
CA ALA A 19 -31.97 42.95 -30.13
C ALA A 19 -30.95 41.99 -30.75
N GLY A 20 -30.84 42.03 -32.08
CA GLY A 20 -29.79 41.32 -32.81
C GLY A 20 -28.42 41.87 -32.39
N SER A 21 -27.77 41.20 -31.46
CA SER A 21 -26.33 41.34 -31.27
C SER A 21 -25.65 40.65 -32.45
N ALA A 22 -25.29 41.44 -33.46
CA ALA A 22 -24.24 41.05 -34.39
C ALA A 22 -22.99 40.77 -33.54
N GLY A 23 -22.70 39.49 -33.32
CA GLY A 23 -21.50 39.05 -32.63
C GLY A 23 -20.30 39.44 -33.48
N TRP A 24 -19.51 40.39 -32.99
CA TRP A 24 -18.17 40.63 -33.50
C TRP A 24 -17.33 39.41 -33.12
N VAL A 25 -17.19 38.47 -34.05
CA VAL A 25 -16.16 37.44 -33.96
C VAL A 25 -14.82 38.18 -33.99
N ARG A 26 -14.11 38.18 -32.86
CA ARG A 26 -12.71 38.59 -32.84
C ARG A 26 -11.96 37.68 -33.80
N ALA A 27 -11.17 38.26 -34.71
CA ALA A 27 -10.36 37.54 -35.69
C ALA A 27 -9.23 36.67 -35.09
N GLN A 28 -9.34 36.26 -33.82
CA GLN A 28 -8.35 35.51 -33.05
C GLN A 28 -8.71 34.03 -32.84
N ASP A 29 -9.86 33.55 -33.32
CA ASP A 29 -10.35 32.18 -33.03
C ASP A 29 -10.23 31.18 -34.20
N VAL A 30 -9.58 31.53 -35.32
CA VAL A 30 -9.42 30.56 -36.42
C VAL A 30 -8.31 29.56 -36.07
N PRO A 31 -8.58 28.24 -36.05
CA PRO A 31 -7.57 27.23 -35.75
C PRO A 31 -6.36 27.30 -36.71
N PRO A 32 -5.12 27.12 -36.22
CA PRO A 32 -3.91 27.25 -37.05
C PRO A 32 -3.84 26.35 -38.28
N ASP A 33 -4.40 25.14 -38.20
CA ASP A 33 -4.50 24.19 -39.31
C ASP A 33 -5.39 24.71 -40.44
N ILE A 34 -6.46 25.44 -40.10
CA ILE A 34 -7.33 26.12 -41.06
C ILE A 34 -6.61 27.31 -41.68
N GLN A 35 -5.91 28.11 -40.88
CA GLN A 35 -5.10 29.24 -41.39
C GLN A 35 -3.99 28.76 -42.34
N LEU A 36 -3.30 27.66 -42.00
CA LEU A 36 -2.27 27.06 -42.84
C LEU A 36 -2.86 26.52 -44.15
N SER A 37 -4.04 25.91 -44.08
CA SER A 37 -4.76 25.41 -45.26
C SER A 37 -5.20 26.55 -46.19
N GLU A 38 -5.65 27.68 -45.64
CA GLU A 38 -5.96 28.88 -46.42
C GLU A 38 -4.70 29.51 -47.06
N ALA A 39 -3.59 29.58 -46.32
CA ALA A 39 -2.31 30.02 -46.88
C ALA A 39 -1.87 29.12 -48.05
N LYS A 40 -2.04 27.80 -47.92
CA LYS A 40 -1.74 26.84 -48.98
C LYS A 40 -2.62 27.06 -50.22
N ARG A 41 -3.92 27.28 -50.04
CA ARG A 41 -4.85 27.60 -51.13
C ARG A 41 -4.45 28.87 -51.88
N LEU A 42 -4.08 29.92 -51.15
CA LEU A 42 -3.61 31.18 -51.73
C LEU A 42 -2.29 31.01 -52.49
N PHE A 43 -1.36 30.21 -51.95
CA PHE A 43 -0.10 29.87 -52.60
C PHE A 43 -0.33 29.12 -53.92
N GLU A 44 -1.21 28.12 -53.94
CA GLU A 44 -1.57 27.36 -55.15
C GLU A 44 -2.25 28.23 -56.21
N ALA A 45 -3.00 29.25 -55.79
CA ALA A 45 -3.58 30.27 -56.66
C ALA A 45 -2.58 31.36 -57.12
N ALA A 46 -1.27 31.16 -56.89
CA ALA A 46 -0.19 32.11 -57.16
C ALA A 46 -0.38 33.50 -56.49
N SER A 47 -1.23 33.59 -55.46
CA SER A 47 -1.50 34.81 -54.70
C SER A 47 -0.49 34.97 -53.56
N TYR A 48 0.80 35.04 -53.91
CA TYR A 48 1.91 34.94 -52.96
C TYR A 48 1.91 36.04 -51.89
N GLU A 49 1.53 37.27 -52.22
CA GLU A 49 1.46 38.38 -51.25
C GLU A 49 0.41 38.12 -50.16
N LYS A 50 -0.77 37.60 -50.56
CA LYS A 50 -1.83 37.25 -49.62
C LYS A 50 -1.46 36.02 -48.78
N ALA A 51 -0.87 35.00 -49.40
CA ALA A 51 -0.38 33.82 -48.69
C ALA A 51 0.68 34.21 -47.64
N LEU A 52 1.60 35.11 -48.00
CA LEU A 52 2.63 35.60 -47.09
C LEU A 52 2.03 36.36 -45.91
N ALA A 53 1.06 37.25 -46.15
CA ALA A 53 0.37 37.95 -45.08
C ALA A 53 -0.33 36.99 -44.08
N THR A 54 -0.96 35.92 -44.59
CA THR A 54 -1.56 34.88 -43.73
C THR A 54 -0.49 34.15 -42.91
N LEU A 55 0.65 33.80 -43.52
CA LEU A 55 1.75 33.10 -42.85
C LEU A 55 2.48 33.99 -41.83
N ASP A 56 2.63 35.28 -42.12
CA ASP A 56 3.22 36.27 -41.23
C ASP A 56 2.40 36.45 -39.95
N ALA A 57 1.07 36.31 -40.04
CA ALA A 57 0.18 36.29 -38.89
C ALA A 57 0.22 34.94 -38.14
N LEU A 58 0.35 33.82 -38.87
CA LEU A 58 0.27 32.47 -38.31
C LEU A 58 1.55 32.04 -37.57
N VAL A 59 2.73 32.26 -38.15
CA VAL A 59 4.00 31.75 -37.61
C VAL A 59 4.24 32.20 -36.16
N PRO A 60 4.09 33.49 -35.79
CA PRO A 60 4.27 33.92 -34.41
C PRO A 60 3.29 33.26 -33.42
N VAL A 61 2.07 32.94 -33.87
CA VAL A 61 1.08 32.23 -33.04
C VAL A 61 1.54 30.80 -32.75
N LEU A 62 2.14 30.13 -33.74
CA LEU A 62 2.70 28.79 -33.57
C LEU A 62 4.00 28.80 -32.76
N GLU A 63 4.85 29.83 -32.91
CA GLU A 63 6.07 30.00 -32.11
C GLU A 63 5.77 30.29 -30.63
N ALA A 64 4.67 30.98 -30.33
CA ALA A 64 4.25 31.27 -28.97
C ALA A 64 3.67 30.05 -28.24
N ARG A 65 3.35 28.96 -28.96
CA ARG A 65 2.90 27.71 -28.37
C ARG A 65 4.07 26.94 -27.77
N PRO A 66 3.82 26.00 -26.84
CA PRO A 66 4.88 25.17 -26.28
C PRO A 66 5.63 24.45 -27.40
N ALA A 67 6.93 24.73 -27.54
CA ALA A 67 7.81 24.19 -28.58
C ALA A 67 8.01 22.65 -28.52
N ARG A 68 7.25 21.95 -27.67
CA ARG A 68 7.39 20.52 -27.33
C ARG A 68 6.14 19.70 -27.69
N ASP A 69 5.07 20.33 -28.17
CA ASP A 69 3.88 19.62 -28.67
C ASP A 69 4.16 19.11 -30.10
N PRO A 70 4.13 17.77 -30.37
CA PRO A 70 4.43 17.23 -31.70
C PRO A 70 3.53 17.77 -32.81
N GLY A 71 2.25 18.04 -32.51
CA GLY A 71 1.30 18.62 -33.46
C GLY A 71 1.68 20.06 -33.85
N THR A 72 2.04 20.87 -32.85
CA THR A 72 2.54 22.24 -33.05
C THR A 72 3.85 22.26 -33.82
N ILE A 73 4.81 21.37 -33.50
CA ILE A 73 6.08 21.28 -34.25
C ILE A 73 5.82 20.94 -35.72
N ALA A 74 4.93 19.97 -36.00
CA ALA A 74 4.58 19.60 -37.37
C ALA A 74 3.92 20.76 -38.14
N LEU A 75 2.97 21.46 -37.51
CA LEU A 75 2.32 22.64 -38.10
C LEU A 75 3.30 23.78 -38.34
N LEU A 76 4.20 24.06 -37.38
CA LEU A 76 5.20 25.12 -37.48
C LEU A 76 6.22 24.81 -38.58
N ALA A 77 6.69 23.57 -38.66
CA ALA A 77 7.59 23.15 -39.74
C ALA A 77 6.93 23.29 -41.12
N ALA A 78 5.65 22.91 -41.26
CA ALA A 78 4.89 23.08 -42.50
C ALA A 78 4.65 24.56 -42.85
N ALA A 79 4.37 25.41 -41.85
CA ALA A 79 4.22 26.85 -42.04
C ALA A 79 5.53 27.49 -42.51
N TYR A 80 6.68 27.14 -41.91
CA TYR A 80 7.98 27.61 -42.36
C TYR A 80 8.31 27.16 -43.79
N GLU A 81 8.03 25.91 -44.15
CA GLU A 81 8.27 25.40 -45.50
C GLU A 81 7.46 26.19 -46.54
N LEU A 82 6.16 26.38 -46.27
CA LEU A 82 5.27 27.09 -47.18
C LEU A 82 5.66 28.58 -47.28
N ARG A 83 6.05 29.20 -46.17
CA ARG A 83 6.49 30.61 -46.14
C ARG A 83 7.81 30.79 -46.89
N ALA A 84 8.74 29.85 -46.76
CA ALA A 84 9.99 29.85 -47.55
C ALA A 84 9.70 29.85 -49.05
N ARG A 85 8.79 28.98 -49.52
CA ARG A 85 8.39 28.91 -50.93
C ARG A 85 7.63 30.15 -51.39
N THR A 86 6.75 30.69 -50.54
CA THR A 86 6.00 31.92 -50.82
C THR A 86 6.94 33.11 -50.99
N ARG A 87 7.96 33.23 -50.13
CA ARG A 87 9.01 34.26 -50.25
C ARG A 87 9.78 34.17 -51.57
N LEU A 88 10.05 32.96 -52.08
CA LEU A 88 10.63 32.80 -53.42
C LEU A 88 9.70 33.33 -54.53
N GLY A 89 8.39 33.14 -54.39
CA GLY A 89 7.37 33.66 -55.31
C GLY A 89 7.34 35.19 -55.40
N VAL A 90 7.58 35.89 -54.27
CA VAL A 90 7.71 37.36 -54.21
C VAL A 90 9.16 37.86 -54.40
N ARG A 91 10.05 37.01 -54.94
CA ARG A 91 11.46 37.32 -55.24
C ARG A 91 12.33 37.69 -54.02
N ASP A 92 12.06 37.12 -52.86
CA ASP A 92 12.85 37.23 -51.62
C ASP A 92 13.61 35.93 -51.27
N PRO A 93 14.75 35.64 -51.94
CA PRO A 93 15.54 34.43 -51.66
C PRO A 93 16.32 34.51 -50.34
N GLY A 94 16.53 35.71 -49.77
CA GLY A 94 17.20 35.90 -48.49
C GLY A 94 16.30 35.45 -47.34
N GLY A 95 15.06 35.95 -47.33
CA GLY A 95 14.06 35.51 -46.37
C GLY A 95 13.74 34.03 -46.49
N ALA A 96 13.64 33.48 -47.72
CA ALA A 96 13.41 32.04 -47.91
C ALA A 96 14.48 31.15 -47.23
N ARG A 97 15.76 31.53 -47.30
CA ARG A 97 16.84 30.82 -46.59
C ARG A 97 16.70 30.92 -45.06
N ALA A 98 16.26 32.07 -44.57
CA ALA A 98 16.02 32.27 -43.13
C ALA A 98 14.88 31.37 -42.64
N GLU A 99 13.77 31.27 -43.38
CA GLU A 99 12.66 30.38 -43.03
C GLU A 99 13.09 28.90 -43.04
N PHE A 100 13.90 28.45 -44.01
CA PHE A 100 14.44 27.08 -43.99
C PHE A 100 15.36 26.82 -42.80
N ARG A 101 16.13 27.81 -42.36
CA ARG A 101 16.95 27.69 -41.15
C ARG A 101 16.08 27.55 -39.91
N SER A 102 15.01 28.35 -39.79
CA SER A 102 14.05 28.23 -38.68
C SER A 102 13.34 26.87 -38.69
N LEU A 103 12.94 26.38 -39.87
CA LEU A 103 12.37 25.05 -40.05
C LEU A 103 13.30 23.95 -39.52
N LEU A 104 14.56 23.96 -39.95
CA LEU A 104 15.53 22.95 -39.54
C LEU A 104 15.93 23.08 -38.06
N GLY A 105 15.77 24.27 -37.47
CA GLY A 105 15.90 24.51 -36.03
C GLY A 105 14.85 23.76 -35.20
N VAL A 106 13.61 23.68 -35.69
CA VAL A 106 12.52 22.98 -34.98
C VAL A 106 12.31 21.54 -35.43
N SER A 107 12.71 21.21 -36.67
CA SER A 107 12.57 19.87 -37.25
C SER A 107 13.82 19.51 -38.08
N PRO A 108 14.90 19.06 -37.43
CA PRO A 108 16.18 18.80 -38.11
C PRO A 108 16.08 17.64 -39.12
N GLY A 109 15.15 16.70 -38.87
CA GLY A 109 14.83 15.57 -39.75
C GLY A 109 13.83 15.88 -40.88
N PHE A 110 13.40 17.13 -41.06
CA PHE A 110 12.34 17.46 -42.02
C PHE A 110 12.70 17.12 -43.48
N ALA A 111 11.91 16.30 -44.16
CA ALA A 111 12.08 16.08 -45.59
C ALA A 111 11.10 16.95 -46.40
N LEU A 112 11.60 17.64 -47.44
CA LEU A 112 10.71 18.32 -48.38
C LEU A 112 9.76 17.31 -49.03
N ALA A 113 8.47 17.64 -49.10
CA ALA A 113 7.49 16.84 -49.81
C ALA A 113 7.80 16.78 -51.32
N GLY A 114 7.44 15.67 -51.98
CA GLY A 114 7.87 15.33 -53.35
C GLY A 114 7.61 16.41 -54.43
N LYS A 115 8.39 16.35 -55.53
CA LYS A 115 8.39 17.28 -56.68
C LYS A 115 8.49 18.78 -56.33
N ALA A 116 9.12 19.14 -55.19
CA ALA A 116 9.53 20.52 -54.97
C ALA A 116 10.39 21.02 -56.15
N PRO A 117 10.24 22.28 -56.61
CA PRO A 117 11.04 22.80 -57.71
C PRO A 117 12.54 22.70 -57.40
N VAL A 118 13.37 22.37 -58.39
CA VAL A 118 14.82 22.14 -58.24
C VAL A 118 15.52 23.25 -57.44
N ARG A 119 15.15 24.51 -57.68
CA ARG A 119 15.69 25.67 -56.96
C ARG A 119 15.37 25.66 -55.46
N VAL A 120 14.19 25.21 -55.08
CA VAL A 120 13.75 25.09 -53.68
C VAL A 120 14.52 23.98 -52.99
N THR A 121 14.60 22.81 -53.63
CA THR A 121 15.34 21.65 -53.12
C THR A 121 16.82 21.98 -52.92
N ALA A 122 17.47 22.59 -53.92
CA ALA A 122 18.88 22.98 -53.81
C ALA A 122 19.13 23.96 -52.65
N MET A 123 18.25 24.95 -52.47
CA MET A 123 18.35 25.90 -51.37
C MET A 123 18.14 25.25 -49.99
N PHE A 124 17.14 24.36 -49.87
CA PHE A 124 16.88 23.64 -48.64
C PHE A 124 18.05 22.74 -48.24
N GLU A 125 18.61 21.98 -49.19
CA GLU A 125 19.76 21.11 -48.94
C GLU A 125 21.03 21.91 -48.59
N GLU A 126 21.23 23.08 -49.21
CA GLU A 126 22.31 24.01 -48.84
C GLU A 126 22.19 24.47 -47.38
N VAL A 127 20.98 24.90 -46.98
CA VAL A 127 20.72 25.32 -45.59
C VAL A 127 20.87 24.13 -44.63
N ARG A 128 20.31 22.96 -44.96
CA ARG A 128 20.44 21.72 -44.18
C ARG A 128 21.89 21.39 -43.91
N LYS A 129 22.75 21.38 -44.93
CA LYS A 129 24.18 21.11 -44.78
C LYS A 129 24.89 22.12 -43.88
N ALA A 130 24.39 23.36 -43.82
CA ALA A 130 24.94 24.43 -43.00
C ALA A 130 24.36 24.52 -41.57
N THR A 131 23.29 23.81 -41.25
CA THR A 131 22.59 23.94 -39.94
C THR A 131 22.38 22.62 -39.21
N VAL A 132 22.39 21.48 -39.92
CA VAL A 132 22.10 20.16 -39.37
C VAL A 132 23.30 19.25 -39.56
N GLY A 133 23.70 18.56 -38.50
CA GLY A 133 24.55 17.38 -38.56
C GLY A 133 23.78 16.16 -38.05
N SER A 134 24.48 15.08 -37.75
CA SER A 134 23.87 13.84 -37.26
C SER A 134 24.65 13.22 -36.11
N MET A 135 23.95 12.50 -35.24
CA MET A 135 24.52 11.68 -34.17
C MET A 135 24.22 10.20 -34.43
N VAL A 136 25.21 9.33 -34.28
CA VAL A 136 25.03 7.88 -34.10
C VAL A 136 25.29 7.57 -32.64
N LEU A 137 24.34 6.88 -31.98
CA LEU A 137 24.43 6.55 -30.56
C LEU A 137 24.86 5.09 -30.36
N ASN A 138 25.94 4.89 -29.61
CA ASN A 138 26.29 3.61 -29.01
C ASN A 138 25.90 3.61 -27.54
N LEU A 139 24.88 2.84 -27.19
CA LEU A 139 24.33 2.76 -25.85
C LEU A 139 24.58 1.38 -25.24
N SER A 140 25.12 1.35 -24.02
CA SER A 140 25.23 0.13 -23.23
C SER A 140 24.82 0.38 -21.77
N PRO A 141 23.83 -0.33 -21.22
CA PRO A 141 22.96 -1.31 -21.87
C PRO A 141 21.89 -0.63 -22.76
N ALA A 142 21.47 -1.33 -23.83
CA ALA A 142 20.64 -0.77 -24.91
C ALA A 142 19.20 -0.39 -24.49
N ASP A 143 18.72 -0.87 -23.36
CA ASP A 143 17.39 -0.63 -22.80
C ASP A 143 17.34 0.54 -21.79
N ALA A 144 18.43 1.30 -21.66
CA ALA A 144 18.43 2.48 -20.79
C ALA A 144 17.45 3.56 -21.28
N ALA A 145 16.74 4.19 -20.35
CA ALA A 145 15.89 5.33 -20.65
C ALA A 145 16.77 6.57 -20.86
N LEU A 146 16.60 7.24 -22.00
CA LEU A 146 17.44 8.38 -22.37
C LEU A 146 16.70 9.70 -22.29
N THR A 147 17.47 10.76 -22.06
CA THR A 147 17.06 12.13 -22.32
C THR A 147 18.11 12.85 -23.15
N LEU A 148 17.68 13.67 -24.10
CA LEU A 148 18.50 14.57 -24.90
C LEU A 148 18.09 16.00 -24.57
N ASP A 149 19.04 16.80 -24.09
CA ASP A 149 18.81 18.17 -23.60
C ASP A 149 17.67 18.24 -22.56
N GLY A 150 17.61 17.21 -21.71
CA GLY A 150 16.60 17.03 -20.67
C GLY A 150 15.22 16.59 -21.16
N GLN A 151 15.04 16.31 -22.45
CA GLN A 151 13.78 15.76 -23.00
C GLN A 151 13.88 14.25 -23.22
N PRO A 152 12.80 13.46 -22.99
CA PRO A 152 12.80 12.04 -23.31
C PRO A 152 13.24 11.79 -24.76
N PHE A 153 14.20 10.88 -24.93
CA PHE A 153 14.77 10.56 -26.22
C PHE A 153 14.67 9.07 -26.47
N ASN A 154 14.07 8.70 -27.60
CA ASN A 154 14.02 7.30 -28.05
C ASN A 154 15.11 7.12 -29.09
N ALA A 155 16.11 6.29 -28.77
CA ALA A 155 17.16 5.95 -29.71
C ALA A 155 16.55 5.32 -30.97
N GLN A 156 16.96 5.81 -32.14
CA GLN A 156 16.60 5.24 -33.44
C GLN A 156 17.79 4.50 -34.02
N ALA A 157 17.53 3.48 -34.85
CA ALA A 157 18.60 2.84 -35.60
C ALA A 157 19.13 3.81 -36.67
N GLY A 158 20.44 4.04 -36.67
CA GLY A 158 21.12 4.89 -37.65
C GLY A 158 21.33 6.35 -37.21
N PRO A 159 21.78 7.23 -38.13
CA PRO A 159 22.09 8.62 -37.82
C PRO A 159 20.83 9.43 -37.49
N VAL A 160 20.84 10.08 -36.33
CA VAL A 160 19.78 10.97 -35.85
C VAL A 160 20.13 12.41 -36.23
N PRO A 161 19.35 13.09 -37.08
CA PRO A 161 19.63 14.47 -37.48
C PRO A 161 19.39 15.43 -36.32
N MET A 162 20.33 16.37 -36.14
CA MET A 162 20.34 17.31 -35.02
C MET A 162 20.82 18.69 -35.47
N VAL A 163 20.31 19.74 -34.83
CA VAL A 163 20.79 21.11 -35.04
C VAL A 163 22.26 21.20 -34.63
N ALA A 164 23.04 21.97 -35.36
CA ALA A 164 24.41 22.24 -34.97
C ALA A 164 24.48 23.04 -33.66
N GLY A 165 25.37 22.62 -32.77
CA GLY A 165 25.48 23.21 -31.44
C GLY A 165 25.83 22.16 -30.38
N SER A 166 25.82 22.61 -29.12
CA SER A 166 26.09 21.75 -27.96
C SER A 166 24.82 21.07 -27.48
N HIS A 167 24.94 19.79 -27.18
CA HIS A 167 23.87 18.93 -26.68
C HIS A 167 24.35 18.10 -25.50
N VAL A 168 23.42 17.61 -24.70
CA VAL A 168 23.69 16.72 -23.58
C VAL A 168 22.79 15.49 -23.69
N LEU A 169 23.40 14.32 -23.79
CA LEU A 169 22.69 13.05 -23.65
C LEU A 169 22.83 12.55 -22.20
N ALA A 170 21.75 12.10 -21.59
CA ALA A 170 21.78 11.44 -20.29
C ALA A 170 20.98 10.14 -20.33
N GLY A 171 21.40 9.15 -19.54
CA GLY A 171 20.79 7.83 -19.47
C GLY A 171 20.60 7.35 -18.04
N ARG A 172 19.52 6.60 -17.82
CA ARG A 172 19.20 5.96 -16.53
C ARG A 172 18.63 4.56 -16.74
N ARG A 173 18.92 3.65 -15.81
CA ARG A 173 18.39 2.29 -15.77
C ARG A 173 18.50 1.72 -14.36
N SER A 174 17.51 0.96 -13.89
CA SER A 174 17.62 0.21 -12.62
C SER A 174 18.82 -0.72 -12.64
N GLY A 175 19.50 -0.84 -11.50
CA GLY A 175 20.74 -1.59 -11.33
C GLY A 175 22.01 -0.88 -11.81
N PHE A 176 21.89 0.31 -12.40
CA PHE A 176 23.00 1.04 -13.03
C PHE A 176 23.09 2.48 -12.54
N GLY A 177 24.30 3.01 -12.47
CA GLY A 177 24.55 4.43 -12.24
C GLY A 177 24.13 5.26 -13.46
N SER A 178 23.50 6.41 -13.23
CA SER A 178 23.17 7.35 -14.29
C SER A 178 24.44 7.96 -14.90
N ALA A 179 24.46 8.15 -16.22
CA ALA A 179 25.55 8.83 -16.91
C ALA A 179 25.03 9.97 -17.80
N SER A 180 25.86 10.98 -18.02
CA SER A 180 25.56 12.09 -18.93
C SER A 180 26.81 12.50 -19.70
N VAL A 181 26.65 12.70 -21.01
CA VAL A 181 27.73 13.01 -21.95
C VAL A 181 27.35 14.26 -22.74
N PRO A 182 28.10 15.36 -22.61
CA PRO A 182 27.98 16.49 -23.53
C PRO A 182 28.65 16.17 -24.87
N PHE A 183 28.07 16.65 -25.96
CA PHE A 183 28.64 16.54 -27.30
C PHE A 183 28.31 17.78 -28.14
N THR A 184 29.00 17.96 -29.27
CA THR A 184 28.76 19.09 -30.18
C THR A 184 28.55 18.59 -31.59
N ILE A 185 27.45 19.00 -32.22
CA ILE A 185 27.12 18.72 -33.61
C ILE A 185 27.71 19.81 -34.49
N THR A 186 28.58 19.41 -35.42
CA THR A 186 29.07 20.27 -36.50
C THR A 186 28.15 20.11 -37.72
N PRO A 187 27.77 21.20 -38.41
CA PRO A 187 26.92 21.10 -39.60
C PRO A 187 27.47 20.15 -40.66
N GLY A 188 26.60 19.30 -41.21
CA GLY A 188 26.92 18.31 -42.24
C GLY A 188 27.78 17.14 -41.79
N ALA A 189 28.28 17.13 -40.54
CA ALA A 189 29.06 16.03 -39.99
C ALA A 189 28.14 15.01 -39.29
N THR A 190 28.55 13.75 -39.35
CA THR A 190 27.99 12.70 -38.49
C THR A 190 29.02 12.37 -37.42
N ILE A 191 28.62 12.44 -36.15
CA ILE A 191 29.46 12.07 -35.02
C ILE A 191 28.95 10.80 -34.35
N GLU A 192 29.84 10.12 -33.64
CA GLU A 192 29.51 9.00 -32.78
C GLU A 192 29.51 9.46 -31.32
N VAL A 193 28.45 9.14 -30.58
CA VAL A 193 28.32 9.41 -29.15
C VAL A 193 28.18 8.08 -28.44
N VAL A 194 29.05 7.84 -27.46
CA VAL A 194 29.05 6.62 -26.65
C VAL A 194 28.51 6.95 -25.26
N LEU A 195 27.47 6.24 -24.82
CA LEU A 195 26.92 6.34 -23.47
C LEU A 195 26.92 4.94 -22.83
N VAL A 196 27.78 4.76 -21.82
CA VAL A 196 27.85 3.51 -21.04
C VAL A 196 27.41 3.78 -19.62
N LEU A 197 26.38 3.07 -19.16
CA LEU A 197 25.99 3.07 -17.76
C LEU A 197 26.80 2.01 -17.02
N GLN A 198 27.37 2.36 -15.87
CA GLN A 198 28.07 1.40 -15.01
C GLN A 198 27.06 0.65 -14.15
N ARG A 199 27.16 -0.68 -14.11
CA ARG A 199 26.33 -1.47 -13.22
C ARG A 199 26.74 -1.22 -11.77
N MET A 200 25.77 -0.99 -10.89
CA MET A 200 25.99 -0.68 -9.46
C MET A 200 25.32 -1.68 -8.51
N ALA A 201 24.46 -2.55 -9.04
CA ALA A 201 23.78 -3.56 -8.25
C ALA A 201 23.49 -4.82 -9.07
N ALA A 202 23.50 -5.97 -8.39
CA ALA A 202 23.10 -7.27 -8.90
C ALA A 202 21.57 -7.46 -8.79
N THR A 203 21.07 -8.43 -9.55
CA THR A 203 19.72 -8.97 -9.38
C THR A 203 19.85 -10.39 -8.85
N VAL A 204 19.09 -10.70 -7.80
CA VAL A 204 19.12 -12.02 -7.13
C VAL A 204 17.77 -12.70 -7.30
N ALA A 205 17.76 -13.83 -7.98
CA ALA A 205 16.55 -14.65 -8.05
C ALA A 205 16.57 -15.70 -6.93
N LEU A 206 15.43 -15.98 -6.32
CA LEU A 206 15.27 -17.05 -5.34
C LEU A 206 13.89 -17.70 -5.40
N VAL A 207 13.79 -18.90 -4.82
CA VAL A 207 12.51 -19.57 -4.52
C VAL A 207 12.50 -20.02 -3.08
N THR A 208 11.30 -20.07 -2.48
CA THR A 208 11.10 -20.61 -1.14
C THR A 208 10.17 -21.82 -1.17
N SER A 209 10.35 -22.70 -0.18
CA SER A 209 9.36 -23.70 0.18
C SER A 209 9.05 -23.58 1.67
N PRO A 210 7.80 -23.28 2.05
CA PRO A 210 6.64 -23.07 1.20
C PRO A 210 6.61 -21.68 0.50
N PRO A 211 5.60 -21.39 -0.36
CA PRO A 211 5.30 -20.02 -0.79
C PRO A 211 4.73 -19.17 0.36
N GLY A 212 4.54 -17.87 0.14
CA GLY A 212 4.01 -16.91 1.12
C GLY A 212 5.04 -16.53 2.17
N VAL A 213 6.32 -16.47 1.78
CA VAL A 213 7.44 -16.12 2.67
C VAL A 213 7.85 -14.69 2.36
N GLU A 214 7.78 -13.83 3.37
CA GLU A 214 8.33 -12.48 3.31
C GLU A 214 9.86 -12.57 3.27
N VAL A 215 10.47 -11.86 2.32
CA VAL A 215 11.92 -11.78 2.15
C VAL A 215 12.38 -10.38 2.49
N LEU A 216 13.25 -10.25 3.48
CA LEU A 216 13.88 -9.00 3.85
C LEU A 216 15.35 -9.03 3.45
N VAL A 217 15.86 -7.88 2.99
CA VAL A 217 17.29 -7.63 2.74
C VAL A 217 17.70 -6.49 3.66
N ASP A 218 18.64 -6.75 4.57
CA ASP A 218 19.13 -5.79 5.56
C ASP A 218 18.01 -5.15 6.39
N GLY A 219 17.02 -5.97 6.78
CA GLY A 219 15.85 -5.54 7.55
C GLY A 219 14.76 -4.84 6.73
N VAL A 220 14.94 -4.66 5.42
CA VAL A 220 13.94 -4.04 4.52
C VAL A 220 13.23 -5.12 3.71
N SER A 221 11.89 -5.16 3.83
CA SER A 221 11.06 -6.09 3.05
C SER A 221 11.19 -5.82 1.54
N ARG A 222 11.45 -6.89 0.78
CA ARG A 222 11.51 -6.91 -0.69
C ARG A 222 10.31 -7.64 -1.31
N GLY A 223 9.28 -7.90 -0.50
CA GLY A 223 8.06 -8.58 -0.90
C GLY A 223 7.97 -10.03 -0.42
N GLU A 224 6.90 -10.69 -0.84
CA GLU A 224 6.60 -12.07 -0.46
C GLU A 224 6.73 -12.99 -1.68
N THR A 225 7.19 -14.22 -1.43
CA THR A 225 7.14 -15.27 -2.45
C THR A 225 5.70 -15.74 -2.64
N GLU A 226 5.34 -16.13 -3.86
CA GLU A 226 3.96 -16.54 -4.17
C GLU A 226 3.90 -17.95 -4.75
N ALA A 227 2.77 -18.62 -4.60
CA ALA A 227 2.53 -19.87 -5.30
C ALA A 227 2.49 -19.63 -6.81
N GLY A 228 3.04 -20.55 -7.59
CA GLY A 228 3.05 -20.43 -9.04
C GLY A 228 4.00 -21.41 -9.71
N PRO A 229 4.12 -21.35 -11.05
CA PRO A 229 5.02 -22.23 -11.77
C PRO A 229 6.47 -21.93 -11.38
N VAL A 230 7.22 -22.98 -11.11
CA VAL A 230 8.67 -22.89 -10.97
C VAL A 230 9.27 -22.85 -12.37
N THR A 231 9.84 -21.71 -12.75
CA THR A 231 10.48 -21.51 -14.06
C THR A 231 12.00 -21.66 -13.96
N PRO A 232 12.71 -21.87 -15.09
CA PRO A 232 14.16 -21.76 -15.11
C PRO A 232 14.63 -20.45 -14.47
N PRO A 233 15.74 -20.46 -13.70
CA PRO A 233 16.68 -21.58 -13.54
C PRO A 233 16.32 -22.60 -12.45
N PHE A 234 15.16 -22.48 -11.78
CA PHE A 234 14.79 -23.31 -10.62
C PHE A 234 14.09 -24.64 -10.97
N ALA A 235 14.16 -25.09 -12.22
CA ALA A 235 13.57 -26.36 -12.62
C ALA A 235 14.16 -27.52 -11.79
N GLY A 236 13.31 -28.39 -11.25
CA GLY A 236 13.74 -29.55 -10.45
C GLY A 236 14.03 -29.26 -8.97
N VAL A 237 13.97 -28.00 -8.51
CA VAL A 237 14.24 -27.65 -7.10
C VAL A 237 13.37 -28.40 -6.10
N ALA A 238 12.12 -28.71 -6.46
CA ALA A 238 11.21 -29.47 -5.59
C ALA A 238 11.78 -30.85 -5.23
N GLU A 239 12.41 -31.54 -6.19
CA GLU A 239 13.06 -32.84 -5.97
C GLU A 239 14.29 -32.68 -5.06
N VAL A 240 15.12 -31.67 -5.30
CA VAL A 240 16.29 -31.34 -4.47
C VAL A 240 15.89 -31.07 -3.01
N LEU A 241 14.78 -30.37 -2.79
CA LEU A 241 14.27 -30.06 -1.45
C LEU A 241 13.47 -31.21 -0.81
N GLY A 242 13.18 -32.28 -1.57
CA GLY A 242 12.31 -33.37 -1.14
C GLY A 242 10.89 -32.92 -0.81
N VAL A 243 10.33 -31.98 -1.59
CA VAL A 243 8.99 -31.42 -1.39
C VAL A 243 8.11 -31.59 -2.65
N PRO A 244 6.77 -31.58 -2.52
CA PRO A 244 5.90 -31.56 -3.69
C PRO A 244 6.15 -30.32 -4.58
N ALA A 245 5.99 -30.46 -5.89
CA ALA A 245 6.22 -29.35 -6.84
C ALA A 245 5.40 -28.09 -6.52
N GLY A 246 4.14 -28.26 -6.09
CA GLY A 246 3.28 -27.13 -5.69
C GLY A 246 3.66 -26.47 -4.35
N ALA A 247 4.63 -27.02 -3.62
CA ALA A 247 5.13 -26.46 -2.37
C ALA A 247 6.32 -25.51 -2.56
N VAL A 248 6.77 -25.29 -3.79
CA VAL A 248 7.82 -24.31 -4.13
C VAL A 248 7.17 -23.08 -4.76
N SER A 249 7.64 -21.89 -4.38
CA SER A 249 7.14 -20.64 -4.91
C SER A 249 7.51 -20.45 -6.39
N ARG A 250 6.81 -19.53 -7.08
CA ARG A 250 7.37 -18.90 -8.28
C ARG A 250 8.65 -18.14 -7.91
N PRO A 251 9.59 -17.91 -8.83
CA PRO A 251 10.77 -17.11 -8.56
C PRO A 251 10.40 -15.70 -8.10
N LEU A 252 11.01 -15.28 -6.99
CA LEU A 252 11.05 -13.88 -6.57
C LEU A 252 12.38 -13.29 -7.01
N VAL A 253 12.33 -12.09 -7.56
CA VAL A 253 13.50 -11.34 -8.03
C VAL A 253 13.74 -10.18 -7.09
N LEU A 254 14.92 -10.17 -6.47
CA LEU A 254 15.42 -9.07 -5.66
C LEU A 254 16.27 -8.19 -6.56
N ASP A 255 15.71 -7.06 -6.98
CA ASP A 255 16.43 -6.07 -7.77
C ASP A 255 17.31 -5.18 -6.89
N ASP A 256 18.27 -4.51 -7.53
CA ASP A 256 19.07 -3.46 -6.91
C ASP A 256 19.77 -3.92 -5.60
N VAL A 257 20.39 -5.10 -5.61
CA VAL A 257 21.23 -5.59 -4.51
C VAL A 257 22.67 -5.12 -4.72
N PRO A 258 23.21 -4.19 -3.90
CA PRO A 258 24.56 -3.66 -4.08
C PRO A 258 25.66 -4.70 -3.93
N GLU A 259 26.89 -4.31 -4.27
CA GLU A 259 28.08 -5.07 -3.87
C GLU A 259 28.27 -5.01 -2.35
N GLY A 260 28.70 -6.12 -1.74
CA GLY A 260 28.96 -6.20 -0.31
C GLY A 260 28.20 -7.35 0.38
N ALA A 261 28.25 -7.32 1.71
CA ALA A 261 27.60 -8.30 2.56
C ALA A 261 26.18 -7.84 2.92
N HIS A 262 25.22 -8.73 2.73
CA HIS A 262 23.81 -8.54 3.02
C HIS A 262 23.27 -9.64 3.92
N THR A 263 22.32 -9.30 4.78
CA THR A 263 21.54 -10.27 5.55
C THR A 263 20.18 -10.45 4.90
N LEU A 264 19.89 -11.67 4.47
CA LEU A 264 18.58 -12.09 4.00
C LEU A 264 17.81 -12.73 5.14
N GLU A 265 16.60 -12.26 5.41
CA GLU A 265 15.69 -12.88 6.38
C GLU A 265 14.44 -13.38 5.67
N PHE A 266 14.00 -14.57 6.04
CA PHE A 266 12.84 -15.24 5.44
C PHE A 266 11.82 -15.51 6.54
N ARG A 267 10.70 -14.79 6.51
CA ARG A 267 9.69 -14.81 7.57
C ARG A 267 8.37 -15.33 7.04
N ARG A 268 7.72 -16.20 7.83
CA ARG A 268 6.36 -16.66 7.56
C ARG A 268 5.70 -17.10 8.86
N THR A 269 4.41 -16.79 9.01
CA THR A 269 3.61 -17.22 10.17
C THR A 269 3.67 -18.74 10.35
N CYS A 270 3.83 -19.19 11.60
CA CYS A 270 3.95 -20.59 12.00
C CYS A 270 5.14 -21.33 11.33
N HIS A 271 6.19 -20.60 10.96
CA HIS A 271 7.46 -21.12 10.47
C HIS A 271 8.63 -20.51 11.23
N VAL A 272 9.72 -21.27 11.34
CA VAL A 272 10.97 -20.78 11.90
C VAL A 272 11.55 -19.75 10.93
N THR A 273 11.92 -18.57 11.45
CA THR A 273 12.60 -17.56 10.64
C THR A 273 13.95 -18.10 10.20
N ALA A 274 14.21 -18.08 8.89
CA ALA A 274 15.52 -18.45 8.35
C ALA A 274 16.32 -17.18 8.03
N GLU A 275 17.60 -17.17 8.35
CA GLU A 275 18.53 -16.10 7.99
C GLU A 275 19.64 -16.65 7.09
N ARG A 276 20.05 -15.88 6.08
CA ARG A 276 21.20 -16.20 5.23
C ARG A 276 22.07 -14.97 5.03
N ARG A 277 23.38 -15.15 5.08
CA ARG A 277 24.33 -14.14 4.63
C ARG A 277 24.55 -14.30 3.14
N LEU A 278 24.43 -13.19 2.43
CA LEU A 278 24.72 -13.10 1.01
C LEU A 278 25.89 -12.14 0.81
N GLU A 279 26.97 -12.61 0.17
CA GLU A 279 28.11 -11.78 -0.18
C GLU A 279 28.13 -11.57 -1.70
N VAL A 280 27.84 -10.34 -2.12
CA VAL A 280 27.88 -9.94 -3.53
C VAL A 280 29.28 -9.44 -3.83
N THR A 281 30.10 -10.27 -4.47
CA THR A 281 31.48 -9.97 -4.86
C THR A 281 31.62 -9.51 -6.31
N SER A 282 30.55 -9.64 -7.10
CA SER A 282 30.48 -9.14 -8.46
C SER A 282 29.04 -8.77 -8.79
N LEU A 283 28.88 -7.71 -9.56
CA LEU A 283 27.58 -7.19 -9.96
C LEU A 283 27.06 -7.93 -11.20
N VAL A 284 26.96 -9.26 -11.12
CA VAL A 284 26.30 -10.11 -12.13
C VAL A 284 25.04 -10.70 -11.52
N ASP A 285 24.09 -11.11 -12.36
CA ASP A 285 22.88 -11.76 -11.86
C ASP A 285 23.20 -13.16 -11.36
N PHE A 286 22.65 -13.54 -10.22
CA PHE A 286 22.84 -14.87 -9.68
C PHE A 286 21.59 -15.42 -9.03
N VAL A 287 21.63 -16.73 -8.86
CA VAL A 287 20.54 -17.55 -8.35
C VAL A 287 20.91 -17.96 -6.94
N LEU A 288 20.08 -17.60 -5.97
CA LEU A 288 20.26 -18.05 -4.61
C LEU A 288 19.82 -19.51 -4.49
N ASP A 289 20.53 -20.28 -3.65
CA ASP A 289 20.08 -21.61 -3.28
C ASP A 289 18.64 -21.56 -2.70
N PRO A 290 17.77 -22.52 -3.07
CA PRO A 290 16.40 -22.57 -2.55
C PRO A 290 16.35 -22.52 -1.03
N VAL A 291 15.34 -21.83 -0.48
CA VAL A 291 15.16 -21.70 0.97
C VAL A 291 13.96 -22.52 1.41
N LYS A 292 14.20 -23.53 2.25
CA LYS A 292 13.15 -24.33 2.87
C LYS A 292 12.95 -23.86 4.32
N LEU A 293 11.73 -23.44 4.67
CA LEU A 293 11.39 -23.06 6.03
C LEU A 293 10.80 -24.27 6.76
N GLU A 294 11.21 -24.45 8.01
CA GLU A 294 10.63 -25.45 8.90
C GLU A 294 9.39 -24.87 9.58
N ARG A 295 8.39 -25.72 9.85
CA ARG A 295 7.20 -25.29 10.57
C ARG A 295 7.53 -25.06 12.05
N ALA A 296 7.15 -23.91 12.55
CA ALA A 296 7.24 -23.57 13.97
C ALA A 296 5.89 -23.89 14.63
N ILE A 297 5.65 -25.17 14.90
CA ILE A 297 4.39 -25.67 15.46
C ILE A 297 4.63 -26.68 16.59
N ALA A 298 3.66 -26.78 17.50
CA ALA A 298 3.54 -27.75 18.58
C ALA A 298 2.28 -28.63 18.39
N SER A 299 2.21 -29.70 19.18
CA SER A 299 0.98 -30.48 19.37
C SER A 299 0.40 -30.25 20.76
N VAL A 300 -0.92 -30.08 20.85
CA VAL A 300 -1.65 -29.97 22.13
C VAL A 300 -2.61 -31.15 22.26
N PHE A 301 -2.47 -31.92 23.33
CA PHE A 301 -3.46 -32.92 23.75
C PHE A 301 -4.35 -32.33 24.85
N ALA A 302 -5.66 -32.31 24.61
CA ALA A 302 -6.65 -31.76 25.54
C ALA A 302 -7.61 -32.86 26.02
N ASP A 303 -7.77 -32.98 27.34
CA ASP A 303 -8.64 -33.97 27.97
C ASP A 303 -9.24 -33.46 29.28
N THR A 304 -10.51 -33.80 29.53
CA THR A 304 -11.22 -33.48 30.78
C THR A 304 -11.32 -34.67 31.73
N GLY A 305 -10.97 -35.87 31.28
CA GLY A 305 -11.03 -37.12 32.04
C GLY A 305 -12.43 -37.64 32.37
N SER A 306 -13.47 -36.79 32.39
CA SER A 306 -14.79 -37.17 32.90
C SER A 306 -16.01 -36.56 32.17
N GLY A 307 -15.86 -35.94 30.99
CA GLY A 307 -16.99 -35.28 30.35
C GLY A 307 -16.97 -35.19 28.83
N ALA A 308 -18.17 -34.96 28.27
CA ALA A 308 -18.36 -34.52 26.90
C ALA A 308 -18.15 -32.99 26.83
N ALA A 309 -16.98 -32.57 26.38
CA ALA A 309 -16.66 -31.17 26.10
C ALA A 309 -16.12 -31.01 24.68
N SER A 310 -16.23 -29.81 24.14
CA SER A 310 -15.51 -29.41 22.92
C SER A 310 -14.26 -28.65 23.29
N VAL A 311 -13.13 -28.96 22.64
CA VAL A 311 -11.91 -28.16 22.72
C VAL A 311 -11.96 -27.03 21.71
N LEU A 312 -11.55 -25.84 22.14
CA LEU A 312 -11.32 -24.66 21.33
C LEU A 312 -9.87 -24.24 21.53
N LEU A 313 -9.21 -23.82 20.44
CA LEU A 313 -7.88 -23.21 20.48
C LEU A 313 -8.03 -21.77 19.99
N ASP A 314 -7.72 -20.81 20.85
CA ASP A 314 -7.89 -19.37 20.58
C ASP A 314 -9.30 -19.01 20.11
N GLY A 315 -10.32 -19.67 20.68
CA GLY A 315 -11.73 -19.49 20.32
C GLY A 315 -12.21 -20.33 19.12
N GLU A 316 -11.31 -20.94 18.36
CA GLU A 316 -11.67 -21.77 17.21
C GLU A 316 -11.94 -23.23 17.63
N PRO A 317 -13.12 -23.80 17.33
CA PRO A 317 -13.45 -25.18 17.66
C PRO A 317 -12.52 -26.20 16.99
N ARG A 318 -11.96 -27.12 17.79
CA ARG A 318 -11.06 -28.20 17.34
C ARG A 318 -11.63 -29.61 17.51
N GLY A 319 -12.89 -29.72 17.96
CA GLY A 319 -13.63 -30.98 18.09
C GLY A 319 -13.90 -31.39 19.54
N PRO A 320 -14.46 -32.59 19.78
CA PRO A 320 -14.72 -33.09 21.12
C PRO A 320 -13.44 -33.61 21.81
N VAL A 321 -13.34 -33.48 23.13
CA VAL A 321 -12.27 -34.10 23.93
C VAL A 321 -12.53 -35.59 24.17
N PRO A 322 -11.48 -36.44 24.30
CA PRO A 322 -10.07 -36.12 24.18
C PRO A 322 -9.65 -35.82 22.72
N ALA A 323 -8.82 -34.80 22.53
CA ALA A 323 -8.41 -34.34 21.20
C ALA A 323 -6.91 -34.02 21.14
N THR A 324 -6.30 -34.27 19.98
CA THR A 324 -4.94 -33.83 19.66
C THR A 324 -4.97 -32.81 18.53
N ILE A 325 -4.49 -31.60 18.80
CA ILE A 325 -4.32 -30.52 17.83
C ILE A 325 -2.85 -30.52 17.42
N ASN A 326 -2.55 -30.74 16.14
CA ASN A 326 -1.17 -30.96 15.67
C ASN A 326 -0.50 -29.75 15.01
N ASP A 327 -1.24 -28.65 14.89
CA ASP A 327 -0.90 -27.47 14.09
C ASP A 327 -0.94 -26.18 14.92
N VAL A 328 -0.61 -26.26 16.21
CA VAL A 328 -0.57 -25.09 17.10
C VAL A 328 0.70 -24.31 16.81
N CYS A 329 0.60 -23.05 16.44
CA CYS A 329 1.79 -22.26 16.11
C CYS A 329 2.67 -22.04 17.36
N GLU A 330 3.95 -21.75 17.16
CA GLU A 330 4.80 -21.33 18.27
C GLU A 330 4.31 -19.99 18.83
N GLY A 331 4.25 -19.87 20.17
CA GLY A 331 3.81 -18.67 20.86
C GLY A 331 2.73 -18.90 21.90
N PRO A 332 2.13 -17.81 22.44
CA PRO A 332 1.07 -17.88 23.43
C PRO A 332 -0.26 -18.31 22.81
N HIS A 333 -0.95 -19.23 23.46
CA HIS A 333 -2.26 -19.75 23.03
C HIS A 333 -3.20 -19.93 24.22
N VAL A 334 -4.52 -19.89 23.96
CA VAL A 334 -5.56 -20.23 24.93
C VAL A 334 -6.22 -21.53 24.51
N VAL A 335 -6.12 -22.55 25.37
CA VAL A 335 -6.82 -23.83 25.19
C VAL A 335 -8.04 -23.82 26.11
N GLU A 336 -9.21 -23.98 25.51
CA GLU A 336 -10.48 -23.99 26.22
C GLU A 336 -11.18 -25.33 25.99
N MET A 337 -11.65 -25.97 27.06
CA MET A 337 -12.56 -27.11 27.00
C MET A 337 -13.92 -26.66 27.54
N ARG A 338 -14.96 -26.73 26.70
CA ARG A 338 -16.28 -26.16 26.99
C ARG A 338 -17.41 -27.18 26.89
N SER A 339 -18.35 -27.08 27.82
CA SER A 339 -19.62 -27.80 27.83
C SER A 339 -20.75 -26.89 28.35
N PRO A 340 -22.03 -27.27 28.20
CA PRO A 340 -23.15 -26.50 28.76
C PRO A 340 -23.11 -26.31 30.28
N TRP A 341 -22.34 -27.13 31.01
CA TRP A 341 -22.32 -27.14 32.48
C TRP A 341 -21.05 -26.53 33.06
N GLY A 342 -20.08 -26.16 32.23
CA GLY A 342 -18.82 -25.62 32.71
C GLY A 342 -17.70 -25.63 31.69
N ARG A 343 -16.59 -25.04 32.11
CA ARG A 343 -15.42 -24.74 31.28
C ARG A 343 -14.13 -25.11 32.02
N TYR A 344 -13.10 -25.39 31.23
CA TYR A 344 -11.71 -25.35 31.65
C TYR A 344 -10.92 -24.48 30.65
N VAL A 345 -10.10 -23.55 31.13
CA VAL A 345 -9.26 -22.66 30.32
C VAL A 345 -7.83 -22.75 30.82
N GLU A 346 -6.90 -22.94 29.89
CA GLU A 346 -5.48 -22.91 30.17
C GLU A 346 -4.75 -22.05 29.14
N ARG A 347 -3.90 -21.13 29.62
CA ARG A 347 -3.04 -20.31 28.78
C ARG A 347 -1.68 -20.98 28.69
N ILE A 348 -1.30 -21.39 27.49
CA ILE A 348 -0.04 -22.09 27.22
C ILE A 348 0.90 -21.21 26.40
N THR A 349 2.19 -21.54 26.41
CA THR A 349 3.17 -21.01 25.45
C THR A 349 3.76 -22.19 24.71
N ALA A 350 3.27 -22.43 23.50
CA ALA A 350 3.71 -23.54 22.66
C ALA A 350 5.10 -23.26 22.08
N ARG A 351 6.00 -24.24 22.16
CA ARG A 351 7.30 -24.23 21.48
C ARG A 351 7.35 -25.21 20.31
N THR A 352 8.18 -24.91 19.32
CA THR A 352 8.36 -25.78 18.15
C THR A 352 8.70 -27.22 18.55
N GLY A 353 7.92 -28.18 18.06
CA GLY A 353 8.05 -29.62 18.33
C GLY A 353 7.54 -30.07 19.70
N GLU A 354 7.09 -29.15 20.57
CA GLU A 354 6.59 -29.47 21.90
C GLU A 354 5.27 -30.27 21.83
N LYS A 355 5.08 -31.16 22.80
CA LYS A 355 3.82 -31.86 23.04
C LYS A 355 3.25 -31.38 24.35
N VAL A 356 2.33 -30.43 24.28
CA VAL A 356 1.67 -29.85 25.44
C VAL A 356 0.49 -30.73 25.83
N VAL A 357 0.35 -31.02 27.12
CA VAL A 357 -0.79 -31.75 27.69
C VAL A 357 -1.60 -30.78 28.54
N VAL A 358 -2.86 -30.57 28.15
CA VAL A 358 -3.83 -29.73 28.85
C VAL A 358 -4.88 -30.65 29.44
N GLN A 359 -4.84 -30.81 30.76
CA GLN A 359 -5.75 -31.70 31.48
C GLN A 359 -6.42 -30.96 32.63
N GLY A 360 -7.75 -30.99 32.67
CA GLY A 360 -8.48 -30.29 33.71
C GLY A 360 -9.98 -30.56 33.73
N GLY A 361 -10.57 -30.54 34.92
CA GLY A 361 -12.01 -30.72 35.11
C GLY A 361 -12.81 -29.47 34.81
N LEU A 362 -13.97 -29.64 34.17
CA LEU A 362 -14.91 -28.57 33.89
C LEU A 362 -15.53 -28.05 35.19
N ARG A 363 -15.56 -26.72 35.34
CA ARG A 363 -16.19 -26.04 36.47
C ARG A 363 -17.17 -24.98 35.97
N PRO A 364 -18.22 -24.64 36.73
CA PRO A 364 -19.03 -23.46 36.45
C PRO A 364 -18.16 -22.23 36.21
N ALA A 365 -18.39 -21.55 35.10
CA ALA A 365 -17.52 -20.50 34.60
C ALA A 365 -18.06 -19.10 34.97
N ILE A 366 -17.14 -18.24 35.40
CA ILE A 366 -17.38 -16.82 35.66
C ILE A 366 -16.59 -16.01 34.62
N ALA A 367 -17.28 -15.27 33.77
CA ALA A 367 -16.63 -14.43 32.75
C ALA A 367 -16.26 -13.06 33.32
N LEU A 368 -14.96 -12.73 33.40
CA LEU A 368 -14.49 -11.41 33.87
C LEU A 368 -14.50 -10.38 32.74
N LEU A 369 -15.55 -9.55 32.71
CA LEU A 369 -15.90 -8.69 31.57
C LEU A 369 -15.27 -7.29 31.64
N GLY A 370 -14.71 -6.87 32.75
CA GLY A 370 -14.24 -5.48 32.82
C GLY A 370 -13.46 -5.12 34.06
N VAL A 371 -12.84 -3.95 33.96
CA VAL A 371 -12.17 -3.27 35.06
C VAL A 371 -12.66 -1.82 35.07
N SER A 372 -13.00 -1.28 36.24
CA SER A 372 -13.41 0.11 36.41
C SER A 372 -12.78 0.78 37.63
N GLY A 373 -12.80 2.10 37.67
CA GLY A 373 -12.21 2.90 38.75
C GLY A 373 -10.67 2.93 38.76
N VAL A 374 -10.01 2.37 37.74
CA VAL A 374 -8.56 2.44 37.56
C VAL A 374 -8.20 3.63 36.65
N PRO A 375 -7.12 4.38 36.93
CA PRO A 375 -6.68 5.46 36.05
C PRO A 375 -6.40 4.99 34.62
N ASP A 376 -6.78 5.80 33.63
CA ASP A 376 -6.47 5.56 32.23
C ASP A 376 -4.95 5.38 32.02
N GLY A 377 -4.57 4.41 31.19
CA GLY A 377 -3.16 4.18 30.84
C GLY A 377 -2.33 3.55 31.96
N ARG A 378 -2.93 2.78 32.88
CA ARG A 378 -2.16 1.96 33.84
C ARG A 378 -1.13 1.11 33.07
N PRO A 379 0.17 1.31 33.30
CA PRO A 379 1.20 0.47 32.70
C PRO A 379 1.14 -0.94 33.29
N GLY A 380 1.31 -1.96 32.45
CA GLY A 380 1.36 -3.36 32.89
C GLY A 380 0.45 -4.29 32.09
N PRO A 381 0.44 -5.60 32.44
CA PRO A 381 -0.43 -6.59 31.82
C PRO A 381 -1.91 -6.31 32.13
N ASP A 382 -2.81 -6.88 31.33
CA ASP A 382 -4.25 -6.83 31.59
C ASP A 382 -4.55 -7.36 33.00
N LEU A 383 -5.06 -6.49 33.87
CA LEU A 383 -5.35 -6.80 35.26
C LEU A 383 -6.34 -7.97 35.39
N ARG A 384 -7.25 -8.13 34.42
CA ARG A 384 -8.18 -9.26 34.39
C ARG A 384 -7.42 -10.58 34.30
N VAL A 385 -6.41 -10.66 33.44
CA VAL A 385 -5.58 -11.87 33.25
C VAL A 385 -4.74 -12.13 34.50
N ALA A 386 -4.24 -11.08 35.18
CA ALA A 386 -3.55 -11.23 36.45
C ALA A 386 -4.47 -11.82 37.54
N VAL A 387 -5.72 -11.35 37.61
CA VAL A 387 -6.73 -11.86 38.57
C VAL A 387 -7.16 -13.29 38.24
N GLU A 388 -7.41 -13.61 36.97
CA GLU A 388 -7.68 -14.98 36.52
C GLU A 388 -6.56 -15.95 36.94
N LYS A 389 -5.30 -15.55 36.75
CA LYS A 389 -4.15 -16.35 37.18
C LYS A 389 -4.09 -16.49 38.71
N ALA A 390 -4.32 -15.41 39.44
CA ALA A 390 -4.30 -15.41 40.91
C ALA A 390 -5.37 -16.33 41.50
N LEU A 391 -6.55 -16.40 40.88
CA LEU A 391 -7.70 -17.17 41.35
C LEU A 391 -7.86 -18.53 40.65
N ALA A 392 -6.87 -18.96 39.85
CA ALA A 392 -6.90 -20.22 39.11
C ALA A 392 -7.02 -21.47 40.03
N GLY A 393 -6.64 -21.32 41.31
CA GLY A 393 -6.72 -22.37 42.32
C GLY A 393 -8.12 -22.68 42.84
N ALA A 394 -9.15 -21.90 42.47
CA ALA A 394 -10.53 -22.15 42.89
C ALA A 394 -11.02 -23.53 42.39
N GLY A 395 -11.51 -24.34 43.31
CA GLY A 395 -11.99 -25.70 43.08
C GLY A 395 -13.46 -25.78 42.66
N ALA A 396 -14.32 -24.86 43.10
CA ALA A 396 -15.76 -24.90 42.81
C ALA A 396 -16.14 -24.18 41.51
N VAL A 397 -15.44 -23.11 41.15
CA VAL A 397 -15.72 -22.29 39.95
C VAL A 397 -14.44 -22.04 39.16
N MET A 398 -14.59 -21.61 37.91
CA MET A 398 -13.49 -21.11 37.09
C MET A 398 -13.76 -19.66 36.68
N LEU A 399 -12.92 -18.75 37.15
CA LEU A 399 -12.86 -17.41 36.58
C LEU A 399 -12.06 -17.47 35.27
N PHE A 400 -12.58 -16.89 34.20
CA PHE A 400 -11.86 -16.77 32.93
C PHE A 400 -12.01 -15.38 32.31
N VAL A 401 -11.05 -14.98 31.50
CA VAL A 401 -11.05 -13.70 30.79
C VAL A 401 -11.35 -13.91 29.31
N PRO A 402 -12.53 -13.51 28.82
CA PRO A 402 -12.85 -13.59 27.39
C PRO A 402 -12.04 -12.58 26.55
N PRO A 403 -11.92 -12.79 25.23
CA PRO A 403 -11.28 -11.84 24.32
C PRO A 403 -11.85 -10.43 24.45
N ALA A 404 -10.97 -9.42 24.46
CA ALA A 404 -11.38 -8.04 24.74
C ALA A 404 -12.38 -7.50 23.72
N GLU A 405 -12.26 -7.86 22.44
CA GLU A 405 -13.18 -7.43 21.38
C GLU A 405 -14.59 -8.01 21.58
N GLU A 406 -14.70 -9.30 21.95
CA GLU A 406 -15.99 -9.94 22.23
C GLU A 406 -16.69 -9.29 23.42
N VAL A 407 -15.92 -8.99 24.47
CA VAL A 407 -16.39 -8.24 25.65
C VAL A 407 -16.92 -6.88 25.26
N GLN A 408 -16.15 -6.09 24.50
CA GLN A 408 -16.57 -4.76 24.05
C GLN A 408 -17.86 -4.82 23.24
N GLN A 409 -17.97 -5.76 22.30
CA GLN A 409 -19.17 -5.94 21.49
C GLN A 409 -20.39 -6.38 22.32
N ALA A 410 -20.21 -7.24 23.32
CA ALA A 410 -21.29 -7.67 24.21
C ALA A 410 -21.79 -6.52 25.10
N LEU A 411 -20.87 -5.79 25.73
CA LEU A 411 -21.22 -4.65 26.59
C LEU A 411 -21.88 -3.52 25.79
N GLN A 412 -21.39 -3.24 24.57
CA GLN A 412 -21.98 -2.25 23.68
C GLN A 412 -23.42 -2.62 23.26
N ARG A 413 -23.68 -3.91 22.96
CA ARG A 413 -25.04 -4.40 22.65
C ARG A 413 -26.02 -4.19 23.80
N GLU A 414 -25.55 -4.32 25.03
CA GLU A 414 -26.33 -4.07 26.25
C GLU A 414 -26.34 -2.59 26.67
N SER A 415 -25.66 -1.70 25.93
CA SER A 415 -25.47 -0.28 26.29
C SER A 415 -24.85 -0.09 27.68
N LEU A 416 -23.93 -0.98 28.06
CA LEU A 416 -23.24 -0.95 29.35
C LEU A 416 -21.94 -0.16 29.25
N SER A 417 -21.67 0.62 30.29
CA SER A 417 -20.41 1.36 30.46
C SER A 417 -19.54 0.69 31.53
N PRO A 418 -18.22 0.95 31.57
CA PRO A 418 -17.38 0.49 32.66
C PRO A 418 -17.96 0.92 34.03
N GLY A 419 -17.94 0.03 35.01
CA GLY A 419 -18.53 0.23 36.34
C GLY A 419 -20.02 -0.11 36.41
N TRP A 420 -20.60 -0.74 35.39
CA TRP A 420 -22.01 -1.15 35.41
C TRP A 420 -22.30 -2.21 36.48
N LEU A 421 -21.30 -3.01 36.86
CA LEU A 421 -21.38 -4.02 37.91
C LEU A 421 -20.51 -3.66 39.13
N ALA A 422 -20.27 -2.38 39.36
CA ALA A 422 -19.51 -1.93 40.53
C ALA A 422 -20.39 -1.91 41.80
N PHE A 423 -20.12 -2.79 42.77
CA PHE A 423 -20.84 -2.87 44.05
C PHE A 423 -19.87 -2.95 45.23
N ASP A 424 -20.27 -2.38 46.38
CA ASP A 424 -19.55 -2.54 47.65
C ASP A 424 -19.94 -3.85 48.36
N GLY A 425 -19.23 -4.18 49.45
CA GLY A 425 -19.52 -5.37 50.26
C GLY A 425 -20.91 -5.39 50.93
N TRP A 426 -21.65 -4.28 50.89
CA TRP A 426 -23.03 -4.16 51.38
C TRP A 426 -24.05 -4.15 50.24
N ARG A 427 -23.65 -4.55 49.02
CA ARG A 427 -24.48 -4.61 47.81
C ARG A 427 -25.03 -3.25 47.39
N ARG A 428 -24.33 -2.16 47.70
CA ARG A 428 -24.69 -0.81 47.23
C ARG A 428 -23.92 -0.50 45.94
N PRO A 429 -24.59 0.06 44.91
CA PRO A 429 -23.93 0.40 43.66
C PRO A 429 -22.89 1.50 43.87
N ILE A 430 -21.74 1.37 43.21
CA ILE A 430 -20.66 2.37 43.21
C ILE A 430 -20.71 3.13 41.88
N GLY A 431 -21.01 4.42 41.97
CA GLY A 431 -21.04 5.30 40.79
C GLY A 431 -22.34 5.24 39.97
N PRO A 432 -22.46 6.11 38.96
CA PRO A 432 -23.71 6.33 38.24
C PRO A 432 -24.08 5.16 37.30
N ALA A 433 -23.10 4.45 36.75
CA ALA A 433 -23.34 3.34 35.82
C ALA A 433 -24.08 2.18 36.51
N ALA A 434 -23.57 1.69 37.65
CA ALA A 434 -24.25 0.66 38.44
C ALA A 434 -25.59 1.14 39.03
N ALA A 435 -25.67 2.40 39.48
CA ALA A 435 -26.88 2.95 40.10
C ALA A 435 -28.04 3.13 39.10
N ALA A 436 -27.74 3.34 37.81
CA ALA A 436 -28.75 3.50 36.77
C ALA A 436 -29.46 2.17 36.41
N ILE A 437 -28.89 1.02 36.77
CA ILE A 437 -29.42 -0.30 36.40
C ILE A 437 -30.31 -0.83 37.52
N THR A 438 -31.62 -0.89 37.23
CA THR A 438 -32.60 -1.48 38.14
C THR A 438 -32.34 -2.98 38.37
N PRO A 439 -32.75 -3.56 39.51
CA PRO A 439 -32.58 -4.99 39.76
C PRO A 439 -33.19 -5.88 38.66
N GLY A 440 -34.39 -5.52 38.15
CA GLY A 440 -35.03 -6.27 37.06
C GLY A 440 -34.26 -6.20 35.74
N ALA A 441 -33.72 -5.03 35.38
CA ALA A 441 -32.85 -4.90 34.21
C ALA A 441 -31.56 -5.71 34.38
N ARG A 442 -30.96 -5.70 35.58
CA ARG A 442 -29.74 -6.45 35.89
C ARG A 442 -29.93 -7.96 35.73
N LEU A 443 -31.07 -8.50 36.16
CA LEU A 443 -31.42 -9.91 35.99
C LEU A 443 -31.51 -10.32 34.51
N GLU A 444 -32.08 -9.46 33.68
CA GLU A 444 -32.17 -9.73 32.24
C GLU A 444 -30.81 -9.56 31.53
N ILE A 445 -29.99 -8.61 31.99
CA ILE A 445 -28.61 -8.43 31.52
C ILE A 445 -27.74 -9.65 31.88
N SER A 446 -27.82 -10.15 33.13
CA SER A 446 -27.04 -11.33 33.55
C SER A 446 -27.33 -12.54 32.70
N ARG A 447 -28.61 -12.77 32.36
CA ARG A 447 -29.04 -13.80 31.41
C ARG A 447 -28.47 -13.65 30.02
N ARG A 448 -28.46 -12.44 29.48
CA ARG A 448 -27.95 -12.18 28.11
C ARG A 448 -26.43 -12.32 28.05
N LEU A 449 -25.70 -11.77 29.02
CA LEU A 449 -24.26 -11.87 29.08
C LEU A 449 -23.79 -13.29 29.42
N GLY A 450 -24.45 -13.99 30.36
CA GLY A 450 -24.18 -15.40 30.67
C GLY A 450 -24.31 -16.28 29.42
N ARG A 451 -25.39 -16.10 28.64
CA ARG A 451 -25.55 -16.77 27.33
C ARG A 451 -24.50 -16.36 26.30
N ALA A 452 -24.13 -15.08 26.25
CA ALA A 452 -23.16 -14.58 25.27
C ALA A 452 -21.76 -15.18 25.47
N PHE A 453 -21.37 -15.46 26.71
CA PHE A 453 -20.06 -16.01 27.05
C PHE A 453 -20.08 -17.50 27.44
N ASP A 454 -21.24 -18.16 27.38
CA ASP A 454 -21.46 -19.53 27.86
C ASP A 454 -20.89 -19.72 29.27
N ALA A 455 -21.35 -18.85 30.18
CA ALA A 455 -20.87 -18.72 31.55
C ALA A 455 -22.04 -18.69 32.54
N GLN A 456 -21.86 -19.33 33.69
CA GLN A 456 -22.86 -19.40 34.75
C GLN A 456 -22.90 -18.11 35.59
N ALA A 457 -21.87 -17.27 35.49
CA ALA A 457 -21.88 -15.92 36.03
C ALA A 457 -21.00 -14.97 35.19
N VAL A 458 -21.21 -13.68 35.39
CA VAL A 458 -20.33 -12.63 34.86
C VAL A 458 -19.75 -11.83 36.02
N ALA A 459 -18.59 -11.24 35.83
CA ALA A 459 -17.93 -10.46 36.85
C ALA A 459 -17.29 -9.18 36.30
N GLU A 460 -17.11 -8.21 37.20
CA GLU A 460 -16.34 -6.99 36.96
C GLU A 460 -15.41 -6.74 38.15
N LEU A 461 -14.22 -6.23 37.86
CA LEU A 461 -13.26 -5.78 38.87
C LEU A 461 -13.33 -4.26 39.03
N THR A 462 -13.67 -3.77 40.22
CA THR A 462 -13.73 -2.33 40.50
C THR A 462 -12.63 -1.93 41.46
N ALA A 463 -11.87 -0.86 41.19
CA ALA A 463 -10.93 -0.32 42.18
C ALA A 463 -11.68 0.09 43.46
N ARG A 464 -11.18 -0.31 44.63
CA ARG A 464 -11.87 -0.07 45.91
C ARG A 464 -11.89 1.45 46.21
N PRO A 465 -13.07 2.09 46.34
CA PRO A 465 -13.14 3.50 46.68
C PRO A 465 -12.46 3.78 48.02
N GLY A 466 -11.50 4.71 48.05
CA GLY A 466 -10.73 5.04 49.26
C GLY A 466 -9.73 3.95 49.70
N GLY A 467 -9.56 2.88 48.93
CA GLY A 467 -8.56 1.83 49.17
C GLY A 467 -7.17 2.17 48.61
N ALA A 468 -6.22 1.27 48.87
CA ALA A 468 -4.92 1.28 48.23
C ALA A 468 -5.03 0.96 46.72
N ARG A 469 -3.99 1.31 45.94
CA ARG A 469 -4.00 1.17 44.48
C ARG A 469 -4.08 -0.27 43.98
N ASP A 470 -3.73 -1.23 44.83
CA ASP A 470 -3.77 -2.68 44.59
C ASP A 470 -5.07 -3.33 45.08
N GLU A 471 -6.00 -2.57 45.64
CA GLU A 471 -7.24 -3.10 46.22
C GLU A 471 -8.42 -2.96 45.27
N PHE A 472 -9.10 -4.09 45.07
CA PHE A 472 -10.20 -4.24 44.16
C PHE A 472 -11.39 -4.93 44.81
N LEU A 473 -12.54 -4.76 44.18
CA LEU A 473 -13.78 -5.44 44.47
C LEU A 473 -14.12 -6.29 43.24
N LEU A 474 -14.00 -7.62 43.36
CA LEU A 474 -14.49 -8.55 42.37
C LEU A 474 -15.99 -8.74 42.61
N THR A 475 -16.81 -8.17 41.73
CA THR A 475 -18.26 -8.28 41.82
C THR A 475 -18.74 -9.34 40.84
N VAL A 476 -19.38 -10.38 41.35
CA VAL A 476 -19.91 -11.52 40.59
C VAL A 476 -21.43 -11.44 40.53
N LEU A 477 -21.99 -11.70 39.35
CA LEU A 477 -23.41 -11.73 39.10
C LEU A 477 -23.77 -13.03 38.38
N ALA A 478 -24.41 -13.95 39.11
CA ALA A 478 -24.88 -15.21 38.56
C ALA A 478 -25.95 -15.01 37.48
N ASP A 479 -26.00 -15.93 36.51
CA ASP A 479 -27.06 -15.98 35.51
C ASP A 479 -28.44 -16.04 36.18
N GLY A 480 -29.32 -15.12 35.80
CA GLY A 480 -30.66 -15.00 36.35
C GLY A 480 -30.73 -14.37 37.74
N SER A 481 -29.63 -13.89 38.30
CA SER A 481 -29.62 -13.09 39.53
C SER A 481 -29.73 -11.59 39.24
N ALA A 482 -30.42 -10.87 40.13
CA ALA A 482 -30.41 -9.41 40.24
C ALA A 482 -29.44 -8.90 41.32
N GLU A 483 -28.98 -9.80 42.19
CA GLU A 483 -28.17 -9.49 43.36
C GLU A 483 -26.74 -9.94 43.13
N PRO A 484 -25.78 -9.00 43.02
CA PRO A 484 -24.38 -9.34 42.92
C PRO A 484 -23.80 -9.67 44.29
N ASP A 485 -22.75 -10.49 44.28
CA ASP A 485 -21.88 -10.74 45.42
C ASP A 485 -20.51 -10.11 45.18
N THR A 486 -19.97 -9.47 46.20
CA THR A 486 -18.69 -8.74 46.11
C THR A 486 -17.65 -9.40 47.01
N ILE A 487 -16.45 -9.60 46.45
CA ILE A 487 -15.28 -10.15 47.12
C ILE A 487 -14.17 -9.10 47.08
N GLU A 488 -13.59 -8.77 48.23
CA GLU A 488 -12.40 -7.92 48.28
C GLU A 488 -11.17 -8.71 47.79
N LEU A 489 -10.38 -8.09 46.92
CA LEU A 489 -9.23 -8.73 46.30
C LEU A 489 -8.07 -7.75 46.15
N ALA A 490 -6.89 -8.15 46.63
CA ALA A 490 -5.61 -7.54 46.30
C ALA A 490 -4.74 -8.57 45.57
N PRO A 491 -4.67 -8.53 44.22
CA PRO A 491 -4.05 -9.59 43.41
C PRO A 491 -2.55 -9.81 43.63
N GLU A 492 -1.88 -8.90 44.33
CA GLU A 492 -0.46 -8.97 44.66
C GLU A 492 -0.21 -9.46 46.10
N ARG A 493 -1.27 -9.72 46.89
CA ARG A 493 -1.18 -10.15 48.29
C ARG A 493 -1.74 -11.55 48.48
N GLN A 494 -0.87 -12.52 48.78
CA GLN A 494 -1.25 -13.94 48.94
C GLN A 494 -2.42 -14.14 49.92
N ALA A 495 -2.38 -13.53 51.11
CA ALA A 495 -3.46 -13.66 52.08
C ALA A 495 -4.82 -13.14 51.57
N SER A 496 -4.83 -12.16 50.67
CA SER A 496 -6.05 -11.69 50.02
C SER A 496 -6.53 -12.64 48.94
N ILE A 497 -5.61 -13.31 48.23
CA ILE A 497 -5.92 -14.34 47.23
C ILE A 497 -6.57 -15.53 47.94
N ASP A 498 -5.95 -16.03 49.02
CA ASP A 498 -6.46 -17.17 49.79
C ASP A 498 -7.88 -16.90 50.31
N ALA A 499 -8.13 -15.72 50.87
CA ALA A 499 -9.47 -15.32 51.33
C ALA A 499 -10.50 -15.19 50.20
N ALA A 500 -10.07 -14.82 48.99
CA ALA A 500 -10.93 -14.77 47.82
C ALA A 500 -11.23 -16.17 47.26
N LEU A 501 -10.25 -17.08 47.29
CA LEU A 501 -10.44 -18.49 46.93
C LEU A 501 -11.44 -19.17 47.86
N ASP A 502 -11.30 -19.00 49.18
CA ASP A 502 -12.24 -19.53 50.19
C ASP A 502 -13.68 -19.02 50.03
N ARG A 503 -13.87 -17.88 49.35
CA ARG A 503 -15.18 -17.29 49.05
C ARG A 503 -15.79 -17.79 47.75
N LEU A 504 -14.94 -18.27 46.83
CA LEU A 504 -15.34 -18.82 45.53
C LEU A 504 -15.62 -20.32 45.60
N ASP A 505 -14.97 -21.02 46.54
CA ASP A 505 -15.22 -22.41 46.91
C ASP A 505 -16.39 -22.56 47.90
#